data_AF-A0AAN7CV45-F1
#
_entry.id   AF-A0AAN7CV45-F1
#
_cell.length_a   1.000
_cell.length_b   1.000
_cell.length_c   1.000
_cell.angle_alpha   90.00
_cell.angle_beta   90.00
_cell.angle_gamma   90.00
#
_symmetry.space_group_name_H-M   'P 1'
#
loop_
_entity.id
_entity.type
_entity.pdbx_description
1 polymer ?
#
loop_
_entity_poly.entity_id
_entity_poly.type
_entity_poly.pdbx_seq_one_letter_code
_entity_poly.pdbx_strand_id
1 'polypeptide(L)'
;MSTQTPPPGWRPSYDTCDEVSQLCPVQATTLGYFPNEGVNIFLAIGYALAAIITLVIGVWKKTWGYSIAVGAGCILEFAGYIGRVLLARNPWNDSAFKLQIVAIILGPTLICVGLYLTLKHAVLALNRSLSRVKPRLYPLFFVPADVSCLVIQAIGGGIAASAGRDKYDLLQHGNRTIMAGIVLQVVVLATFGALAGDYLFRAGRCFRSGSVAPEYQAGAELWVTKKFRIFMWAIGIAYVTLLIRCIYRIAEMAGGWGNHIMQDEPSFVVLESFMVLIASALLAVFAPGIFFPQMSHNFVGAEGEKRPQTESDSAGTEMEAL
;
A
#
# COMPACT_ATOMS: atom_id res chain seq x y z
N MET A 1 -29.03 -7.92 38.49
CA MET A 1 -28.41 -6.76 37.80
C MET A 1 -28.12 -5.71 38.86
N SER A 2 -26.92 -5.73 39.44
CA SER A 2 -26.51 -4.73 40.44
C SER A 2 -26.22 -3.41 39.74
N THR A 3 -27.05 -2.41 39.99
CA THR A 3 -26.83 -1.01 39.64
C THR A 3 -25.63 -0.47 40.42
N GLN A 4 -24.42 -0.73 39.92
CA GLN A 4 -23.22 -0.06 40.43
C GLN A 4 -23.25 1.37 39.91
N THR A 5 -23.60 2.32 40.77
CA THR A 5 -23.35 3.73 40.50
C THR A 5 -21.84 3.95 40.41
N PRO A 6 -21.34 4.58 39.34
CA PRO A 6 -19.91 4.79 39.17
C PRO A 6 -19.34 5.68 40.28
N PRO A 7 -18.10 5.45 40.73
CA PRO A 7 -17.45 6.35 41.68
C PRO A 7 -17.32 7.77 41.09
N PRO A 8 -17.31 8.82 41.92
CA PRO A 8 -17.23 10.20 41.44
C PRO A 8 -15.93 10.43 40.64
N GLY A 9 -16.06 10.93 39.41
CA GLY A 9 -14.95 11.14 38.47
C GLY A 9 -14.64 9.95 37.54
N TRP A 10 -15.38 8.84 37.65
CA TRP A 10 -15.23 7.69 36.76
C TRP A 10 -15.66 8.01 35.33
N ARG A 11 -14.85 7.59 34.34
CA ARG A 11 -15.15 7.69 32.91
C ARG A 11 -14.73 6.38 32.24
N PRO A 12 -15.53 5.86 31.30
CA PRO A 12 -15.22 4.61 30.61
C PRO A 12 -13.97 4.76 29.73
N SER A 13 -13.02 3.84 29.86
CA SER A 13 -11.78 3.77 29.08
C SER A 13 -11.32 2.32 28.92
N TYR A 14 -10.42 2.05 27.96
CA TYR A 14 -9.84 0.71 27.75
C TYR A 14 -9.03 0.17 28.95
N ASP A 15 -8.67 1.02 29.93
CA ASP A 15 -8.01 0.61 31.19
C ASP A 15 -9.01 0.25 32.31
N THR A 16 -10.27 0.68 32.17
CA THR A 16 -11.31 0.55 33.22
C THR A 16 -12.47 -0.33 32.81
N CYS A 17 -12.59 -0.63 31.52
CA CYS A 17 -13.66 -1.40 30.92
C CYS A 17 -13.08 -2.57 30.13
N ASP A 18 -13.31 -3.79 30.60
CA ASP A 18 -12.92 -5.02 29.90
C ASP A 18 -14.08 -5.64 29.11
N GLU A 19 -15.33 -5.35 29.48
CA GLU A 19 -16.53 -5.91 28.88
C GLU A 19 -17.69 -4.89 28.81
N VAL A 20 -18.64 -5.14 27.90
CA VAL A 20 -19.80 -4.28 27.72
C VAL A 20 -20.72 -4.40 28.93
N SER A 21 -20.90 -3.28 29.65
CA SER A 21 -21.74 -3.19 30.85
C SER A 21 -22.50 -1.87 30.87
N GLN A 22 -23.40 -1.67 31.84
CA GLN A 22 -24.11 -0.39 31.99
C GLN A 22 -23.17 0.79 32.26
N LEU A 23 -22.02 0.52 32.89
CA LEU A 23 -20.97 1.51 33.11
C LEU A 23 -20.14 1.72 31.83
N CYS A 24 -19.90 0.65 31.06
CA CYS A 24 -19.05 0.64 29.87
C CYS A 24 -19.88 0.44 28.58
N PRO A 25 -20.67 1.44 28.15
CA PRO A 25 -21.49 1.33 26.95
C PRO A 25 -20.63 1.35 25.68
N VAL A 26 -21.09 0.71 24.61
CA VAL A 26 -20.35 0.62 23.34
C VAL A 26 -20.14 1.98 22.68
N GLN A 27 -21.05 2.93 22.91
CA GLN A 27 -20.96 4.30 22.41
C GLN A 27 -19.75 5.06 23.00
N ALA A 28 -19.25 4.62 24.16
CA ALA A 28 -18.06 5.20 24.78
C ALA A 28 -16.75 4.60 24.25
N THR A 29 -16.80 3.57 23.40
CA THR A 29 -15.63 3.05 22.70
C THR A 29 -15.26 3.95 21.53
N THR A 30 -14.03 3.83 21.05
CA THR A 30 -13.53 4.64 19.93
C THR A 30 -14.35 4.48 18.66
N LEU A 31 -14.85 3.26 18.38
CA LEU A 31 -15.70 2.97 17.22
C LEU A 31 -17.17 3.36 17.44
N GLY A 32 -17.68 3.32 18.67
CA GLY A 32 -19.05 3.71 18.99
C GLY A 32 -20.15 2.72 18.54
N TYR A 33 -19.79 1.63 17.86
CA TYR A 33 -20.71 0.59 17.35
C TYR A 33 -20.10 -0.81 17.47
N PHE A 34 -20.92 -1.85 17.31
CA PHE A 34 -20.47 -3.23 17.14
C PHE A 34 -20.17 -3.51 15.66
N PRO A 35 -18.92 -3.86 15.28
CA PRO A 35 -18.62 -4.23 13.91
C PRO A 35 -19.44 -5.44 13.45
N ASN A 36 -19.91 -5.42 12.20
CA ASN A 36 -20.64 -6.50 11.59
C ASN A 36 -19.74 -7.74 11.41
N GLU A 37 -19.95 -8.78 12.21
CA GLU A 37 -19.13 -9.99 12.19
C GLU A 37 -19.11 -10.66 10.79
N GLY A 38 -20.26 -10.76 10.13
CA GLY A 38 -20.39 -11.44 8.84
C GLY A 38 -19.58 -10.79 7.72
N VAL A 39 -19.65 -9.46 7.61
CA VAL A 39 -18.90 -8.70 6.60
C VAL A 39 -17.39 -8.78 6.88
N ASN A 40 -16.97 -8.66 8.13
CA ASN A 40 -15.56 -8.74 8.50
C ASN A 40 -14.98 -10.16 8.26
N ILE A 41 -15.75 -11.23 8.49
CA ILE A 41 -15.35 -12.61 8.15
C ILE A 41 -15.19 -12.77 6.64
N PHE A 42 -16.16 -12.26 5.85
CA PHE A 42 -16.07 -12.31 4.39
C PHE A 42 -14.80 -11.63 3.87
N LEU A 43 -14.50 -10.43 4.40
CA LEU A 43 -13.30 -9.67 4.04
C LEU A 43 -12.03 -10.42 4.44
N ALA A 44 -11.97 -10.97 5.66
CA ALA A 44 -10.84 -11.78 6.12
C ALA A 44 -10.57 -12.97 5.17
N ILE A 45 -11.61 -13.73 4.80
CA ILE A 45 -11.48 -14.83 3.84
C ILE A 45 -10.99 -14.31 2.48
N GLY A 46 -11.53 -13.18 1.98
CA GLY A 46 -11.10 -12.56 0.74
C GLY A 46 -9.61 -12.22 0.71
N TYR A 47 -9.10 -11.60 1.79
CA TYR A 47 -7.68 -11.27 1.91
C TYR A 47 -6.79 -12.50 2.08
N ALA A 48 -7.25 -13.52 2.80
CA ALA A 48 -6.54 -14.79 2.92
C ALA A 48 -6.41 -15.49 1.55
N LEU A 49 -7.49 -15.52 0.77
CA LEU A 49 -7.47 -16.06 -0.60
C LEU A 49 -6.53 -15.25 -1.51
N ALA A 50 -6.60 -13.92 -1.46
CA ALA A 50 -5.71 -13.06 -2.23
C ALA A 50 -4.23 -13.28 -1.86
N ALA A 51 -3.93 -13.45 -0.57
CA ALA A 51 -2.58 -13.78 -0.08
C ALA A 51 -2.10 -15.12 -0.64
N ILE A 52 -2.92 -16.17 -0.54
CA ILE A 52 -2.58 -17.52 -1.04
C ILE A 52 -2.33 -17.47 -2.55
N ILE A 53 -3.24 -16.87 -3.33
CA ILE A 53 -3.11 -16.77 -4.79
C ILE A 53 -1.81 -16.04 -5.17
N THR A 54 -1.54 -14.90 -4.52
CA THR A 54 -0.32 -14.12 -4.77
C THR A 54 0.94 -14.91 -4.46
N LEU A 55 0.98 -15.61 -3.32
CA LEU A 55 2.15 -16.39 -2.91
C LEU A 55 2.37 -17.60 -3.82
N VAL A 56 1.30 -18.33 -4.18
CA VAL A 56 1.38 -19.50 -5.08
C VAL A 56 1.88 -19.09 -6.46
N ILE A 57 1.30 -18.04 -7.06
CA ILE A 57 1.76 -17.51 -8.35
C ILE A 57 3.20 -16.99 -8.22
N GLY A 58 3.51 -16.36 -7.09
CA GLY A 58 4.83 -15.85 -6.78
C GLY A 58 5.93 -16.90 -6.80
N VAL A 59 5.69 -18.02 -6.11
CA VAL A 59 6.58 -19.18 -6.07
C VAL A 59 6.67 -19.83 -7.45
N TRP A 60 5.54 -20.02 -8.14
CA TRP A 60 5.52 -20.66 -9.46
C TRP A 60 6.26 -19.85 -10.53
N LYS A 61 6.13 -18.53 -10.50
CA LYS A 61 6.76 -17.60 -11.46
C LYS A 61 8.07 -16.99 -10.97
N LYS A 62 8.57 -17.41 -9.80
CA LYS A 62 9.82 -16.93 -9.17
C LYS A 62 9.89 -15.39 -8.98
N THR A 63 8.75 -14.74 -8.77
CA THR A 63 8.66 -13.28 -8.57
C THR A 63 8.70 -12.90 -7.09
N TRP A 64 9.81 -13.27 -6.42
CA TRP A 64 9.96 -13.21 -4.95
C TRP A 64 9.67 -11.82 -4.37
N GLY A 65 10.29 -10.76 -4.88
CA GLY A 65 10.13 -9.40 -4.31
C GLY A 65 8.70 -8.85 -4.40
N TYR A 66 8.02 -9.09 -5.52
CA TYR A 66 6.62 -8.69 -5.71
C TYR A 66 5.68 -9.47 -4.77
N SER A 67 5.87 -10.79 -4.72
CA SER A 67 4.94 -11.70 -4.04
C SER A 67 5.06 -11.60 -2.53
N ILE A 68 6.27 -11.35 -2.02
CA ILE A 68 6.49 -11.06 -0.60
C ILE A 68 5.80 -9.75 -0.21
N ALA A 69 5.93 -8.68 -0.99
CA ALA A 69 5.32 -7.38 -0.66
C ALA A 69 3.79 -7.46 -0.66
N VAL A 70 3.19 -7.92 -1.76
CA VAL A 70 1.72 -8.01 -1.87
C VAL A 70 1.15 -9.07 -0.94
N GLY A 71 1.82 -10.22 -0.80
CA GLY A 71 1.42 -11.29 0.11
C GLY A 71 1.45 -10.85 1.58
N ALA A 72 2.52 -10.17 2.01
CA ALA A 72 2.61 -9.62 3.36
C ALA A 72 1.52 -8.57 3.61
N GLY A 73 1.25 -7.70 2.64
CA GLY A 73 0.15 -6.73 2.74
C GLY A 73 -1.22 -7.38 2.88
N CYS A 74 -1.50 -8.45 2.12
CA CYS A 74 -2.75 -9.21 2.25
C CYS A 74 -2.85 -9.95 3.59
N ILE A 75 -1.74 -10.48 4.11
CA ILE A 75 -1.71 -11.13 5.43
C ILE A 75 -1.99 -10.12 6.55
N LEU A 76 -1.44 -8.91 6.45
CA LEU A 76 -1.72 -7.85 7.41
C LEU A 76 -3.19 -7.41 7.36
N GLU A 77 -3.77 -7.21 6.16
CA GLU A 77 -5.21 -6.95 6.04
C GLU A 77 -6.04 -8.07 6.66
N PHE A 78 -5.71 -9.34 6.39
CA PHE A 78 -6.36 -10.49 7.03
C PHE A 78 -6.30 -10.43 8.57
N ALA A 79 -5.12 -10.17 9.15
CA ALA A 79 -4.95 -10.01 10.59
C ALA A 79 -5.76 -8.82 11.13
N GLY A 80 -5.87 -7.74 10.37
CA GLY A 80 -6.69 -6.58 10.69
C GLY A 80 -8.18 -6.91 10.81
N TYR A 81 -8.72 -7.65 9.86
CA TYR A 81 -10.13 -8.09 9.92
C TYR A 81 -10.38 -9.15 11.00
N ILE A 82 -9.40 -9.99 11.34
CA ILE A 82 -9.49 -10.83 12.54
C ILE A 82 -9.65 -9.95 13.79
N GLY A 83 -8.86 -8.87 13.90
CA GLY A 83 -9.02 -7.86 14.94
C GLY A 83 -10.45 -7.29 15.01
N ARG A 84 -11.05 -6.99 13.84
CA ARG A 84 -12.44 -6.52 13.77
C ARG A 84 -13.48 -7.57 14.18
N VAL A 85 -13.28 -8.83 13.83
CA VAL A 85 -14.15 -9.94 14.26
C VAL A 85 -14.09 -10.12 15.79
N LEU A 86 -12.90 -9.96 16.39
CA LEU A 86 -12.76 -9.99 17.86
C LEU A 86 -13.49 -8.80 18.51
N LEU A 87 -13.44 -7.61 17.90
CA LEU A 87 -14.17 -6.43 18.35
C LEU A 87 -15.69 -6.54 18.19
N ALA A 88 -16.18 -7.30 17.21
CA ALA A 88 -17.61 -7.59 17.06
C ALA A 88 -18.18 -8.30 18.29
N ARG A 89 -17.37 -9.13 18.96
CA ARG A 89 -17.76 -9.84 20.19
C ARG A 89 -17.56 -8.98 21.43
N ASN A 90 -16.42 -8.29 21.51
CA ASN A 90 -16.11 -7.41 22.62
C ASN A 90 -15.40 -6.12 22.12
N PRO A 91 -16.15 -5.01 21.95
CA PRO A 91 -15.61 -3.73 21.52
C PRO A 91 -14.58 -3.10 22.49
N TRP A 92 -14.56 -3.54 23.76
CA TRP A 92 -13.62 -3.08 24.78
C TRP A 92 -12.26 -3.79 24.74
N ASN A 93 -12.07 -4.76 23.83
CA ASN A 93 -10.79 -5.45 23.69
C ASN A 93 -9.73 -4.54 23.06
N ASP A 94 -8.89 -3.93 23.90
CA ASP A 94 -7.79 -3.04 23.51
C ASP A 94 -6.78 -3.71 22.56
N SER A 95 -6.45 -4.99 22.81
CA SER A 95 -5.50 -5.72 21.95
C SER A 95 -6.06 -5.95 20.54
N ALA A 96 -7.35 -6.28 20.44
CA ALA A 96 -8.02 -6.41 19.15
C ALA A 96 -8.12 -5.06 18.43
N PHE A 97 -8.36 -3.96 19.17
CA PHE A 97 -8.37 -2.59 18.67
C PHE A 97 -7.00 -2.17 18.10
N LYS A 98 -5.91 -2.44 18.83
CA LYS A 98 -4.55 -2.17 18.35
C LYS A 98 -4.20 -3.01 17.13
N LEU A 99 -4.54 -4.30 17.13
CA LEU A 99 -4.30 -5.20 16.00
C LEU A 99 -4.98 -4.68 14.72
N GLN A 100 -6.28 -4.33 14.78
CA GLN A 100 -6.97 -3.83 13.59
C GLN A 100 -6.33 -2.56 13.02
N ILE A 101 -5.95 -1.59 13.87
CA ILE A 101 -5.47 -0.29 13.40
C ILE A 101 -4.09 -0.45 12.78
N VAL A 102 -3.19 -1.13 13.48
CA VAL A 102 -1.82 -1.33 12.99
C VAL A 102 -1.83 -2.14 11.70
N ALA A 103 -2.57 -3.25 11.67
CA ALA A 103 -2.55 -4.15 10.53
C ALA A 103 -3.24 -3.55 9.28
N ILE A 104 -4.38 -2.87 9.46
CA ILE A 104 -5.10 -2.21 8.35
C ILE A 104 -4.30 -1.00 7.84
N ILE A 105 -3.59 -0.25 8.69
CA ILE A 105 -2.72 0.85 8.22
C ILE A 105 -1.53 0.33 7.41
N LEU A 106 -0.85 -0.72 7.90
CA LEU A 106 0.36 -1.24 7.28
C LEU A 106 0.08 -2.03 6.01
N GLY A 107 -1.00 -2.82 5.95
CA GLY A 107 -1.27 -3.72 4.83
C GLY A 107 -1.21 -3.04 3.45
N PRO A 108 -1.90 -1.92 3.23
CA PRO A 108 -2.04 -1.34 1.90
C PRO A 108 -0.82 -0.59 1.43
N THR A 109 0.02 -0.13 2.35
CA THR A 109 1.34 0.38 1.98
C THR A 109 2.23 -0.70 1.39
N LEU A 110 2.20 -1.93 1.94
CA LEU A 110 2.91 -3.07 1.35
C LEU A 110 2.31 -3.48 -0.01
N ILE A 111 0.98 -3.39 -0.17
CA ILE A 111 0.32 -3.61 -1.46
C ILE A 111 0.75 -2.54 -2.48
N CYS A 112 0.87 -1.26 -2.07
CA CYS A 112 1.41 -0.17 -2.90
C CYS A 112 2.84 -0.45 -3.38
N VAL A 113 3.71 -1.07 -2.56
CA VAL A 113 5.05 -1.49 -3.01
C VAL A 113 4.96 -2.44 -4.21
N GLY A 114 4.01 -3.39 -4.17
CA GLY A 114 3.71 -4.29 -5.30
C GLY A 114 3.27 -3.54 -6.56
N LEU A 115 2.44 -2.51 -6.40
CA LEU A 115 2.01 -1.63 -7.49
C LEU A 115 3.20 -0.90 -8.12
N TYR A 116 4.12 -0.36 -7.31
CA TYR A 116 5.31 0.35 -7.81
C TYR A 116 6.27 -0.56 -8.57
N LEU A 117 6.49 -1.77 -8.06
CA LEU A 117 7.29 -2.79 -8.74
C LEU A 117 6.64 -3.17 -10.08
N THR A 118 5.33 -3.36 -10.08
CA THR A 118 4.56 -3.68 -11.29
C THR A 118 4.71 -2.60 -12.35
N LEU A 119 4.54 -1.32 -11.97
CA LEU A 119 4.69 -0.21 -12.91
C LEU A 119 6.11 -0.11 -13.46
N LYS A 120 7.15 -0.28 -12.62
CA LYS A 120 8.55 -0.29 -13.07
C LYS A 120 8.75 -1.30 -14.22
N HIS A 121 8.20 -2.50 -14.08
CA HIS A 121 8.30 -3.53 -15.11
C HIS A 121 7.47 -3.20 -16.35
N ALA A 122 6.28 -2.62 -16.19
CA ALA A 122 5.47 -2.15 -17.32
C ALA A 122 6.20 -1.08 -18.16
N VAL A 123 6.86 -0.11 -17.51
CA VAL A 123 7.64 0.94 -18.20
C VAL A 123 8.86 0.37 -18.92
N LEU A 124 9.54 -0.62 -18.32
CA LEU A 124 10.68 -1.30 -18.95
C LEU A 124 10.26 -2.13 -20.17
N ALA A 125 9.08 -2.76 -20.13
CA ALA A 125 8.58 -3.59 -21.23
C ALA A 125 8.07 -2.78 -22.43
N LEU A 126 7.61 -1.54 -22.21
CA LEU A 126 7.09 -0.68 -23.27
C LEU A 126 8.20 0.10 -23.96
N ASN A 127 8.73 1.11 -23.29
CA ASN A 127 9.78 1.96 -23.83
C ASN A 127 10.44 2.76 -22.70
N ARG A 128 11.72 2.48 -22.45
CA ARG A 128 12.52 3.15 -21.42
C ARG A 128 12.86 4.61 -21.78
N SER A 129 12.97 4.93 -23.07
CA SER A 129 13.41 6.25 -23.56
C SER A 129 12.33 7.34 -23.44
N LEU A 130 11.05 6.95 -23.41
CA LEU A 130 9.92 7.87 -23.23
C LEU A 130 9.69 8.27 -21.76
N SER A 131 10.33 7.57 -20.81
CA SER A 131 10.18 7.86 -19.39
C SER A 131 11.09 9.03 -18.99
N ARG A 132 10.47 10.16 -18.58
CA ARG A 132 11.20 11.34 -18.08
C ARG A 132 12.09 11.02 -16.87
N VAL A 133 11.67 10.05 -16.06
CA VAL A 133 12.40 9.56 -14.90
C VAL A 133 12.85 8.12 -15.17
N LYS A 134 14.10 7.79 -14.84
CA LYS A 134 14.61 6.43 -15.05
C LYS A 134 13.72 5.42 -14.29
N PRO A 135 13.26 4.32 -14.92
CA PRO A 135 12.32 3.37 -14.30
C PRO A 135 12.81 2.74 -12.99
N ARG A 136 14.14 2.69 -12.79
CA ARG A 136 14.77 2.19 -11.56
C ARG A 136 14.61 3.14 -10.37
N LEU A 137 14.40 4.43 -10.61
CA LEU A 137 14.28 5.45 -9.56
C LEU A 137 12.90 5.47 -8.90
N TYR A 138 11.86 4.97 -9.57
CA TYR A 138 10.50 4.96 -9.01
C TYR A 138 10.44 4.20 -7.67
N PRO A 139 10.67 2.87 -7.61
CA PRO A 139 10.60 2.18 -6.32
C PRO A 139 11.70 2.63 -5.36
N LEU A 140 12.85 3.10 -5.84
CA LEU A 140 13.94 3.57 -4.98
C LEU A 140 13.61 4.85 -4.23
N PHE A 141 12.78 5.74 -4.80
CA PHE A 141 12.38 6.99 -4.17
C PHE A 141 11.03 6.87 -3.45
N PHE A 142 10.04 6.24 -4.10
CA PHE A 142 8.67 6.18 -3.58
C PHE A 142 8.51 5.20 -2.42
N VAL A 143 9.23 4.07 -2.40
CA VAL A 143 9.12 3.10 -1.28
C VAL A 143 9.66 3.68 0.02
N PRO A 144 10.87 4.26 0.09
CA PRO A 144 11.35 4.89 1.32
C PRO A 144 10.49 6.07 1.77
N ALA A 145 9.90 6.82 0.83
CA ALA A 145 8.96 7.90 1.15
C ALA A 145 7.68 7.36 1.82
N ASP A 146 7.10 6.27 1.32
CA ASP A 146 5.93 5.65 1.98
C ASP A 146 6.30 5.04 3.33
N VAL A 147 7.48 4.41 3.45
CA VAL A 147 7.97 3.88 4.74
C VAL A 147 8.19 5.00 5.76
N SER A 148 8.71 6.16 5.36
CA SER A 148 8.85 7.29 6.28
C SER A 148 7.50 7.83 6.73
N CYS A 149 6.48 7.84 5.85
CA CYS A 149 5.09 8.15 6.23
C CYS A 149 4.57 7.20 7.30
N LEU A 150 4.79 5.89 7.15
CA LEU A 150 4.39 4.88 8.14
C LEU A 150 5.10 5.07 9.48
N VAL A 151 6.39 5.41 9.46
CA VAL A 151 7.14 5.69 10.70
C VAL A 151 6.55 6.90 11.43
N ILE A 152 6.21 7.96 10.71
CA ILE A 152 5.53 9.14 11.29
C ILE A 152 4.18 8.72 11.90
N GLN A 153 3.39 7.90 11.20
CA GLN A 153 2.10 7.40 11.72
C GLN A 153 2.28 6.53 12.97
N ALA A 154 3.30 5.66 12.99
CA ALA A 154 3.61 4.81 14.13
C ALA A 154 4.04 5.64 15.36
N ILE A 155 4.86 6.67 15.15
CA ILE A 155 5.25 7.63 16.19
C ILE A 155 4.01 8.37 16.71
N GLY A 156 3.17 8.90 15.81
CA GLY A 156 1.93 9.59 16.18
C GLY A 156 0.96 8.70 16.96
N GLY A 157 0.81 7.43 16.53
CA GLY A 157 0.02 6.42 17.22
C GLY A 157 0.57 6.07 18.61
N GLY A 158 1.89 5.96 18.75
CA GLY A 158 2.55 5.77 20.04
C GLY A 158 2.36 6.95 20.99
N ILE A 159 2.49 8.18 20.47
CA ILE A 159 2.24 9.41 21.25
C ILE A 159 0.78 9.46 21.70
N ALA A 160 -0.17 9.18 20.79
CA ALA A 160 -1.60 9.14 21.10
C ALA A 160 -1.91 8.09 22.17
N ALA A 161 -1.31 6.90 22.10
CA ALA A 161 -1.46 5.85 23.11
C ALA A 161 -0.83 6.24 24.47
N SER A 162 0.25 7.04 24.47
CA SER A 162 0.93 7.49 25.69
C SER A 162 0.23 8.64 26.42
N ALA A 163 -0.74 9.30 25.77
CA ALA A 163 -1.48 10.42 26.34
C ALA A 163 -2.26 10.06 27.60
N GLY A 164 -2.74 8.81 27.71
CA GLY A 164 -3.52 8.36 28.85
C GLY A 164 -4.75 9.23 29.11
N ARG A 165 -5.15 9.36 30.38
CA ARG A 165 -6.40 10.02 30.79
C ARG A 165 -6.31 11.54 30.90
N ASP A 166 -5.15 12.09 31.23
CA ASP A 166 -5.04 13.47 31.70
C ASP A 166 -4.31 14.42 30.72
N LYS A 167 -3.71 13.89 29.65
CA LYS A 167 -2.87 14.67 28.72
C LYS A 167 -3.53 14.85 27.37
N TYR A 168 -4.61 15.63 27.36
CA TYR A 168 -5.35 15.95 26.13
C TYR A 168 -4.47 16.58 25.04
N ASP A 169 -3.54 17.46 25.41
CA ASP A 169 -2.60 18.07 24.47
C ASP A 169 -1.71 17.02 23.80
N LEU A 170 -1.24 16.02 24.56
CA LEU A 170 -0.41 14.95 24.02
C LEU A 170 -1.19 14.07 23.04
N LEU A 171 -2.48 13.81 23.31
CA LEU A 171 -3.37 13.11 22.38
C LEU A 171 -3.54 13.92 21.07
N GLN A 172 -3.75 15.24 21.17
CA GLN A 172 -3.85 16.09 19.98
C GLN A 172 -2.55 16.10 19.17
N HIS A 173 -1.40 16.16 19.82
CA HIS A 173 -0.11 16.09 19.14
C HIS A 173 0.08 14.75 18.42
N GLY A 174 -0.32 13.64 19.05
CA GLY A 174 -0.37 12.32 18.41
C GLY A 174 -1.24 12.33 17.16
N ASN A 175 -2.48 12.81 17.26
CA ASN A 175 -3.42 12.89 16.13
C ASN A 175 -2.88 13.72 14.96
N ARG A 176 -2.31 14.90 15.25
CA ARG A 176 -1.71 15.76 14.22
C ARG A 176 -0.51 15.09 13.55
N THR A 177 0.27 14.32 14.32
CA THR A 177 1.42 13.57 13.79
C THR A 177 0.95 12.44 12.88
N ILE A 178 -0.07 11.66 13.28
CA ILE A 178 -0.69 10.63 12.42
C ILE A 178 -1.21 11.27 11.12
N MET A 179 -1.96 12.37 11.24
CA MET A 179 -2.52 13.09 10.09
C MET A 179 -1.42 13.57 9.13
N ALA A 180 -0.31 14.11 9.64
CA ALA A 180 0.82 14.54 8.81
C ALA A 180 1.39 13.37 7.99
N GLY A 181 1.54 12.19 8.59
CA GLY A 181 2.00 10.99 7.89
C GLY A 181 1.03 10.53 6.80
N ILE A 182 -0.29 10.57 7.05
CA ILE A 182 -1.31 10.17 6.07
C ILE A 182 -1.35 11.16 4.90
N VAL A 183 -1.30 12.47 5.17
CA VAL A 183 -1.28 13.51 4.13
C VAL A 183 -0.04 13.37 3.25
N LEU A 184 1.12 13.16 3.85
CA LEU A 184 2.36 12.93 3.11
C LEU A 184 2.24 11.70 2.20
N GLN A 185 1.66 10.60 2.70
CA GLN A 185 1.43 9.39 1.92
C GLN A 185 0.52 9.63 0.69
N VAL A 186 -0.55 10.42 0.84
CA VAL A 186 -1.40 10.82 -0.29
C VAL A 186 -0.61 11.64 -1.32
N VAL A 187 0.20 12.60 -0.88
CA VAL A 187 1.01 13.44 -1.78
C VAL A 187 2.02 12.58 -2.56
N VAL A 188 2.67 11.63 -1.89
CA VAL A 188 3.64 10.71 -2.50
C VAL A 188 2.94 9.83 -3.55
N LEU A 189 1.81 9.21 -3.21
CA LEU A 189 1.05 8.35 -4.12
C LEU A 189 0.41 9.13 -5.29
N ALA A 190 -0.07 10.36 -5.05
CA ALA A 190 -0.61 11.24 -6.09
C ALA A 190 0.48 11.69 -7.08
N THR A 191 1.65 12.07 -6.58
CA THR A 191 2.81 12.44 -7.41
C THR A 191 3.25 11.26 -8.27
N PHE A 192 3.30 10.06 -7.69
CA PHE A 192 3.58 8.84 -8.44
C PHE A 192 2.58 8.61 -9.58
N GLY A 193 1.27 8.72 -9.29
CA GLY A 193 0.23 8.55 -10.31
C GLY A 193 0.29 9.61 -11.41
N ALA A 194 0.61 10.85 -11.08
CA ALA A 194 0.79 11.91 -12.08
C ALA A 194 1.95 11.59 -13.03
N LEU A 195 3.09 11.14 -12.50
CA LEU A 195 4.24 10.72 -13.32
C LEU A 195 3.93 9.47 -14.16
N ALA A 196 3.23 8.49 -13.58
CA ALA A 196 2.79 7.30 -14.28
C ALA A 196 1.81 7.64 -15.42
N GLY A 197 0.86 8.52 -15.15
CA GLY A 197 -0.12 9.02 -16.12
C GLY A 197 0.53 9.79 -17.27
N ASP A 198 1.48 10.70 -16.98
CA ASP A 198 2.25 11.41 -18.01
C ASP A 198 3.03 10.43 -18.91
N TYR A 199 3.64 9.39 -18.32
CA TYR A 199 4.31 8.34 -19.10
C TYR A 199 3.34 7.59 -20.01
N LEU A 200 2.21 7.11 -19.48
CA LEU A 200 1.23 6.34 -20.26
C LEU A 200 0.59 7.17 -21.38
N PHE A 201 0.33 8.44 -21.11
CA PHE A 201 -0.20 9.35 -22.10
C PHE A 201 0.80 9.61 -23.24
N ARG A 202 2.09 9.81 -22.92
CA ARG A 202 3.16 9.95 -23.92
C ARG A 202 3.38 8.67 -24.71
N ALA A 203 3.40 7.52 -24.04
CA ALA A 203 3.51 6.22 -24.67
C ALA A 203 2.36 6.02 -25.67
N GLY A 204 1.12 6.25 -25.25
CA GLY A 204 -0.05 6.16 -26.11
C GLY A 204 -0.01 7.11 -27.32
N ARG A 205 0.48 8.34 -27.14
CA ARG A 205 0.65 9.29 -28.24
C ARG A 205 1.74 8.85 -29.23
N CYS A 206 2.88 8.40 -28.72
CA CYS A 206 4.00 7.92 -29.55
C CYS A 206 3.59 6.71 -30.41
N PHE A 207 2.96 5.71 -29.79
CA PHE A 207 2.48 4.52 -30.49
C PHE A 207 1.36 4.82 -31.50
N ARG A 208 0.54 5.86 -31.27
CA ARG A 208 -0.49 6.30 -32.22
C ARG A 208 0.06 7.13 -33.37
N SER A 209 1.18 7.82 -33.18
CA SER A 209 1.81 8.67 -34.19
C SER A 209 2.70 7.88 -35.17
N GLY A 210 2.95 6.60 -34.92
CA GLY A 210 3.75 5.73 -35.80
C GLY A 210 5.26 6.02 -35.82
N SER A 211 5.73 7.06 -35.13
CA SER A 211 7.15 7.47 -35.07
C SER A 211 7.96 6.66 -34.04
N VAL A 212 7.85 5.33 -34.08
CA VAL A 212 8.54 4.43 -33.15
C VAL A 212 9.87 3.99 -33.78
N ALA A 213 10.99 4.24 -33.09
CA ALA A 213 12.29 3.74 -33.53
C ALA A 213 12.29 2.19 -33.60
N PRO A 214 13.01 1.57 -34.54
CA PRO A 214 12.95 0.12 -34.80
C PRO A 214 13.27 -0.74 -33.56
N GLU A 215 14.11 -0.25 -32.65
CA GLU A 215 14.45 -0.93 -31.39
C GLU A 215 13.25 -1.09 -30.42
N TYR A 216 12.20 -0.25 -30.55
CA TYR A 216 11.04 -0.24 -29.65
C TYR A 216 9.74 -0.74 -30.31
N GLN A 217 9.81 -1.33 -31.51
CA GLN A 217 8.64 -1.89 -32.21
C GLN A 217 7.96 -3.01 -31.40
N ALA A 218 8.72 -3.85 -30.70
CA ALA A 218 8.18 -4.90 -29.83
C ALA A 218 7.29 -4.33 -28.70
N GLY A 219 7.63 -3.15 -28.18
CA GLY A 219 6.81 -2.44 -27.19
C GLY A 219 5.51 -1.87 -27.77
N ALA A 220 5.54 -1.45 -29.04
CA ALA A 220 4.37 -0.95 -29.76
C ALA A 220 3.36 -2.07 -30.05
N GLU A 221 3.82 -3.25 -30.44
CA GLU A 221 2.97 -4.44 -30.64
C GLU A 221 2.33 -4.91 -29.32
N LEU A 222 3.12 -4.87 -28.23
CA LEU A 222 2.62 -5.18 -26.90
C LEU A 222 1.52 -4.19 -26.47
N TRP A 223 1.67 -2.89 -26.74
CA TRP A 223 0.68 -1.85 -26.41
C TRP A 223 -0.69 -2.10 -27.04
N VAL A 224 -0.73 -2.62 -28.26
CA VAL A 224 -1.98 -2.92 -29.00
C VAL A 224 -2.62 -4.23 -28.52
N THR A 225 -1.83 -5.13 -27.91
CA THR A 225 -2.30 -6.45 -27.48
C THR A 225 -3.40 -6.33 -26.40
N LYS A 226 -4.54 -7.00 -26.62
CA LYS A 226 -5.69 -6.97 -25.68
C LYS A 226 -5.30 -7.33 -24.25
N LYS A 227 -4.39 -8.30 -24.07
CA LYS A 227 -3.89 -8.74 -22.76
C LYS A 227 -3.17 -7.61 -21.99
N PHE A 228 -2.31 -6.85 -22.68
CA PHE A 228 -1.57 -5.74 -22.07
C PHE A 228 -2.50 -4.59 -21.69
N ARG A 229 -3.49 -4.28 -22.55
CA ARG A 229 -4.52 -3.28 -22.21
C ARG A 229 -5.31 -3.66 -20.96
N ILE A 230 -5.75 -4.91 -20.83
CA ILE A 230 -6.48 -5.37 -19.63
C ILE A 230 -5.59 -5.24 -18.39
N PHE A 231 -4.32 -5.62 -18.48
CA PHE A 231 -3.34 -5.46 -17.41
C PHE A 231 -3.16 -3.99 -17.00
N MET A 232 -3.02 -3.07 -17.96
CA MET A 232 -2.91 -1.64 -17.69
C MET A 232 -4.16 -1.07 -17.01
N TRP A 233 -5.36 -1.49 -17.44
CA TRP A 233 -6.61 -1.12 -16.79
C TRP A 233 -6.69 -1.68 -15.37
N ALA A 234 -6.28 -2.93 -15.14
CA ALA A 234 -6.27 -3.53 -13.81
C ALA A 234 -5.35 -2.76 -12.84
N ILE A 235 -4.14 -2.40 -13.28
CA ILE A 235 -3.21 -1.57 -12.49
C ILE A 235 -3.78 -0.18 -12.24
N GLY A 236 -4.39 0.44 -13.26
CA GLY A 236 -5.02 1.75 -13.13
C GLY A 236 -6.16 1.73 -12.11
N ILE A 237 -7.01 0.71 -12.14
CA ILE A 237 -8.08 0.53 -11.16
C ILE A 237 -7.49 0.31 -9.76
N ALA A 238 -6.50 -0.58 -9.60
CA ALA A 238 -5.84 -0.81 -8.31
C ALA A 238 -5.19 0.47 -7.74
N TYR A 239 -4.57 1.30 -8.60
CA TYR A 239 -4.04 2.59 -8.19
C TYR A 239 -5.14 3.53 -7.70
N VAL A 240 -6.24 3.67 -8.44
CA VAL A 240 -7.34 4.56 -8.09
C VAL A 240 -8.00 4.13 -6.78
N THR A 241 -8.23 2.84 -6.57
CA THR A 241 -8.84 2.36 -5.31
C THR A 241 -7.94 2.58 -4.11
N LEU A 242 -6.61 2.40 -4.25
CA LEU A 242 -5.63 2.73 -3.21
C LEU A 242 -5.58 4.24 -2.92
N LEU A 243 -5.68 5.08 -3.97
CA LEU A 243 -5.71 6.53 -3.80
C LEU A 243 -6.97 6.98 -3.05
N ILE A 244 -8.14 6.44 -3.42
CA ILE A 244 -9.42 6.72 -2.72
C ILE A 244 -9.30 6.38 -1.23
N ARG A 245 -8.73 5.22 -0.91
CA ARG A 245 -8.46 4.80 0.47
C ARG A 245 -7.56 5.78 1.22
N CYS A 246 -6.45 6.22 0.62
CA CYS A 246 -5.58 7.20 1.27
C CYS A 246 -6.29 8.55 1.51
N ILE A 247 -7.18 8.99 0.60
CA ILE A 247 -8.00 10.18 0.80
C ILE A 247 -9.03 9.97 1.92
N TYR A 248 -9.68 8.81 1.96
CA TYR A 248 -10.63 8.46 3.03
C TYR A 248 -9.95 8.48 4.40
N ARG A 249 -8.72 7.98 4.52
CA ARG A 249 -7.93 8.04 5.76
C ARG A 249 -7.66 9.45 6.26
N ILE A 250 -7.50 10.43 5.35
CA ILE A 250 -7.43 11.84 5.76
C ILE A 250 -8.76 12.26 6.37
N ALA A 251 -9.89 11.96 5.72
CA ALA A 251 -11.21 12.34 6.20
C ALA A 251 -11.58 11.67 7.54
N GLU A 252 -11.20 10.40 7.72
CA GLU A 252 -11.38 9.64 8.95
C GLU A 252 -10.65 10.31 10.12
N MET A 253 -9.36 10.64 9.93
CA MET A 253 -8.51 11.24 10.96
C MET A 253 -8.61 12.76 11.09
N ALA A 254 -9.29 13.45 10.16
CA ALA A 254 -9.46 14.91 10.18
C ALA A 254 -10.14 15.41 11.47
N GLY A 255 -11.10 14.65 11.98
CA GLY A 255 -11.79 14.95 13.24
C GLY A 255 -11.17 14.31 14.49
N GLY A 256 -10.04 13.61 14.35
CA GLY A 256 -9.42 12.86 15.43
C GLY A 256 -10.14 11.56 15.81
N TRP A 257 -9.73 10.94 16.92
CA TRP A 257 -10.34 9.71 17.43
C TRP A 257 -11.80 9.93 17.83
N GLY A 258 -12.67 9.01 17.41
CA GLY A 258 -14.10 9.02 17.73
C GLY A 258 -14.93 9.94 16.84
N ASN A 259 -14.37 10.42 15.72
CA ASN A 259 -15.09 11.27 14.77
C ASN A 259 -16.25 10.53 14.08
N HIS A 260 -17.30 11.25 13.70
CA HIS A 260 -18.50 10.69 13.05
C HIS A 260 -18.19 9.81 11.82
N ILE A 261 -17.19 10.18 11.01
CA ILE A 261 -16.77 9.40 9.82
C ILE A 261 -16.13 8.07 10.24
N MET A 262 -15.37 8.05 11.34
CA MET A 262 -14.74 6.83 11.85
C MET A 262 -15.78 5.89 12.51
N GLN A 263 -16.85 6.46 13.06
CA GLN A 263 -17.98 5.72 13.62
C GLN A 263 -18.98 5.23 12.56
N ASP A 264 -18.81 5.62 11.29
CA ASP A 264 -19.67 5.17 10.19
C ASP A 264 -19.15 3.86 9.57
N GLU A 265 -19.68 2.74 10.03
CA GLU A 265 -19.28 1.41 9.55
C GLU A 265 -19.43 1.21 8.03
N PRO A 266 -20.54 1.61 7.38
CA PRO A 266 -20.71 1.39 5.95
C PRO A 266 -19.64 2.10 5.11
N SER A 267 -19.31 3.36 5.45
CA SER A 267 -18.24 4.08 4.76
C SER A 267 -16.89 3.40 4.93
N PHE A 268 -16.57 2.94 6.15
CA PHE A 268 -15.35 2.19 6.41
C PHE A 268 -15.28 0.91 5.56
N VAL A 269 -16.33 0.08 5.61
CA VAL A 269 -16.38 -1.19 4.87
C VAL A 269 -16.19 -0.96 3.36
N VAL A 270 -16.85 0.02 2.78
CA VAL A 270 -16.76 0.26 1.33
C VAL A 270 -15.42 0.88 0.95
N LEU A 271 -15.04 1.99 1.59
CA LEU A 271 -13.92 2.85 1.15
C LEU A 271 -12.56 2.35 1.65
N GLU A 272 -12.50 1.70 2.80
CA GLU A 272 -11.29 1.14 3.36
C GLU A 272 -11.13 -0.33 2.97
N SER A 273 -12.18 -1.13 3.15
CA SER A 273 -12.07 -2.59 3.04
C SER A 273 -12.24 -3.13 1.62
N PHE A 274 -13.33 -2.82 0.95
CA PHE A 274 -13.58 -3.34 -0.40
C PHE A 274 -12.64 -2.75 -1.44
N MET A 275 -12.31 -1.46 -1.34
CA MET A 275 -11.38 -0.79 -2.28
C MET A 275 -9.99 -1.46 -2.30
N VAL A 276 -9.46 -1.79 -1.13
CA VAL A 276 -8.17 -2.47 -1.00
C VAL A 276 -8.29 -3.94 -1.39
N LEU A 277 -9.40 -4.61 -1.08
CA LEU A 277 -9.60 -5.99 -1.50
C LEU A 277 -9.62 -6.11 -3.03
N ILE A 278 -10.27 -5.16 -3.71
CA ILE A 278 -10.25 -5.06 -5.18
C ILE A 278 -8.82 -4.88 -5.69
N ALA A 279 -8.04 -3.96 -5.09
CA ALA A 279 -6.64 -3.75 -5.48
C ALA A 279 -5.81 -5.04 -5.30
N SER A 280 -5.92 -5.67 -4.13
CA SER A 280 -5.24 -6.93 -3.81
C SER A 280 -5.63 -8.06 -4.74
N ALA A 281 -6.92 -8.22 -5.03
CA ALA A 281 -7.40 -9.25 -5.96
C ALA A 281 -6.90 -9.01 -7.39
N LEU A 282 -6.93 -7.77 -7.87
CA LEU A 282 -6.39 -7.41 -9.17
C LEU A 282 -4.89 -7.69 -9.26
N LEU A 283 -4.12 -7.30 -8.23
CA LEU A 283 -2.68 -7.57 -8.18
C LEU A 283 -2.38 -9.07 -8.02
N ALA A 284 -3.22 -9.84 -7.32
CA ALA A 284 -3.08 -11.28 -7.19
C ALA A 284 -3.32 -11.99 -8.54
N VAL A 285 -4.39 -11.65 -9.25
CA VAL A 285 -4.78 -12.29 -10.52
C VAL A 285 -3.89 -11.83 -11.68
N PHE A 286 -3.66 -10.52 -11.77
CA PHE A 286 -2.80 -9.91 -12.78
C PHE A 286 -1.36 -9.81 -12.29
N ALA A 287 -0.88 -10.85 -11.61
CA ALA A 287 0.50 -10.92 -11.17
C ALA A 287 1.42 -10.73 -12.39
N PRO A 288 2.39 -9.81 -12.32
CA PRO A 288 3.26 -9.49 -13.45
C PRO A 288 3.90 -10.76 -14.05
N GLY A 289 4.24 -11.75 -13.19
CA GLY A 289 4.91 -13.00 -13.59
C GLY A 289 4.10 -13.89 -14.54
N ILE A 290 2.79 -13.65 -14.69
CA ILE A 290 1.94 -14.36 -15.66
C ILE A 290 2.01 -13.69 -17.04
N PHE A 291 2.08 -12.36 -17.09
CA PHE A 291 2.00 -11.58 -18.33
C PHE A 291 3.38 -11.30 -18.96
N PHE A 292 4.45 -11.32 -18.18
CA PHE A 292 5.82 -11.12 -18.68
C PHE A 292 6.74 -12.28 -18.24
N PRO A 293 6.87 -13.35 -19.07
CA PRO A 293 7.82 -14.43 -18.80
C PRO A 293 9.29 -13.96 -18.80
N GLN A 294 9.58 -12.77 -19.34
CA GLN A 294 10.88 -12.10 -19.24
C GLN A 294 11.29 -11.75 -17.80
N MET A 295 10.37 -11.81 -16.83
CA MET A 295 10.68 -11.62 -15.40
C MET A 295 11.18 -12.87 -14.69
N SER A 296 11.17 -14.03 -15.35
CA SER A 296 11.69 -15.29 -14.81
C SER A 296 13.22 -15.38 -14.85
N HIS A 297 13.90 -14.53 -15.64
CA HIS A 297 15.36 -14.53 -15.76
C HIS A 297 15.94 -13.22 -15.20
N ASN A 298 16.50 -13.33 -13.99
CA ASN A 298 17.53 -12.52 -13.30
C ASN A 298 17.81 -11.08 -13.75
N PHE A 299 17.94 -10.17 -12.77
CA PHE A 299 18.82 -8.99 -12.90
C PHE A 299 19.61 -8.70 -11.61
N VAL A 300 20.31 -9.73 -11.12
CA VAL A 300 21.63 -9.55 -10.50
C VAL A 300 22.61 -10.04 -11.57
N GLY A 301 23.44 -9.16 -12.11
CA GLY A 301 24.47 -9.52 -13.10
C GLY A 301 24.15 -9.20 -14.56
N ALA A 302 24.06 -7.91 -14.91
CA ALA A 302 24.44 -7.42 -16.24
C ALA A 302 24.89 -5.96 -16.13
N GLU A 303 25.85 -5.71 -15.22
CA GLU A 303 26.90 -4.72 -15.44
C GLU A 303 28.07 -5.50 -16.02
N GLY A 304 28.12 -5.57 -17.34
CA GLY A 304 29.14 -6.29 -18.07
C GLY A 304 29.01 -6.09 -19.57
N GLU A 305 28.38 -5.00 -20.02
CA GLU A 305 28.40 -4.64 -21.42
C GLU A 305 29.66 -3.81 -21.70
N LYS A 306 30.67 -4.58 -22.09
CA LYS A 306 31.85 -4.23 -22.87
C LYS A 306 31.75 -2.86 -23.54
N ARG A 307 32.60 -1.93 -23.09
CA ARG A 307 33.06 -0.81 -23.92
C ARG A 307 33.72 -1.41 -25.17
N PRO A 308 33.38 -0.99 -26.40
CA PRO A 308 34.17 -1.34 -27.57
C PRO A 308 35.56 -0.70 -27.41
N GLN A 309 36.58 -1.55 -27.33
CA GLN A 309 37.98 -1.14 -27.51
C GLN A 309 38.13 -0.74 -28.98
N THR A 310 38.27 0.55 -29.23
CA THR A 310 38.77 1.06 -30.49
C THR A 310 40.26 0.71 -30.55
N GLU A 311 40.62 -0.16 -31.49
CA GLU A 311 42.00 -0.34 -31.93
C GLU A 311 42.53 1.00 -32.47
N SER A 312 43.63 1.48 -31.89
CA SER A 312 44.59 2.33 -32.58
C SER A 312 45.97 1.75 -32.30
N ASP A 313 46.47 1.02 -33.28
CA ASP A 313 47.84 0.56 -33.36
C ASP A 313 48.84 1.72 -33.45
N SER A 314 50.03 1.44 -32.93
CA SER A 314 51.35 1.95 -33.33
C SER A 314 51.83 3.35 -32.85
N ALA A 315 52.84 3.29 -31.98
CA ALA A 315 54.07 4.11 -31.86
C ALA A 315 54.41 4.17 -30.36
N GLY A 316 55.42 3.49 -29.84
CA GLY A 316 56.83 3.65 -30.21
C GLY A 316 57.50 4.59 -29.19
N THR A 317 58.67 4.17 -28.70
CA THR A 317 59.65 4.97 -27.91
C THR A 317 59.36 5.00 -26.40
N GLU A 318 59.98 4.12 -25.60
CA GLU A 318 61.33 4.25 -25.02
C GLU A 318 61.51 5.46 -24.07
N MET A 319 62.11 5.13 -22.91
CA MET A 319 62.98 5.97 -22.09
C MET A 319 62.31 6.87 -21.03
N GLU A 320 62.44 6.47 -19.76
CA GLU A 320 63.38 7.15 -18.86
C GLU A 320 63.61 6.31 -17.58
N ALA A 321 64.84 5.84 -17.44
CA ALA A 321 65.43 5.57 -16.15
C ALA A 321 65.95 6.91 -15.62
N LEU A 322 65.34 7.40 -14.54
CA LEU A 322 65.90 8.09 -13.36
C LEU A 322 64.82 8.91 -12.65
#